data_AF-A0A1A2MKK5-F1
#
_entry.id   AF-A0A1A2MKK5-F1
#
_cell.length_a   1.000
_cell.length_b   1.000
_cell.length_c   1.000
_cell.angle_alpha   90.00
_cell.angle_beta   90.00
_cell.angle_gamma   90.00
#
_symmetry.space_group_name_H-M   'P 1'
#
loop_
_entity.id
_entity.type
_entity.pdbx_description
1 polymer ?
#
loop_
_entity_poly.entity_id
_entity_poly.type
_entity_poly.pdbx_seq_one_letter_code
_entity_poly.pdbx_strand_id
1 'polypeptide(L)'
;MAVIRVKSVPEFRGEDVVLLAADRAGLDAFSAALTLAQQRGSSQLQHGRRVHEFVIEATAANIELSDDRVTWRLDDAKAGEIIEKAQVLAGNGGRPGHHYVDDMSGPAPTLVLSLNEYLSPSWLTAGKEPIFDDDAP
;
A
#
# COMPACT_ATOMS: atom_id res chain seq x y z
N MET A 1 -8.83 -0.78 15.82
CA MET A 1 -7.51 -0.25 15.43
C MET A 1 -7.46 -0.29 13.91
N ALA A 2 -6.81 0.68 13.27
CA ALA A 2 -6.57 0.62 11.83
C ALA A 2 -5.72 -0.62 11.49
N VAL A 3 -5.78 -1.08 10.24
CA VAL A 3 -4.94 -2.16 9.72
C VAL A 3 -4.28 -1.68 8.44
N ILE A 4 -2.95 -1.80 8.36
CA ILE A 4 -2.15 -1.54 7.16
C ILE A 4 -1.09 -2.62 7.07
N ARG A 5 -1.14 -3.45 6.03
CA ARG A 5 -0.17 -4.51 5.77
C ARG A 5 0.45 -4.34 4.39
N VAL A 6 1.75 -4.56 4.28
CA VAL A 6 2.48 -4.41 3.01
C VAL A 6 3.43 -5.57 2.76
N LYS A 7 3.38 -6.18 1.59
CA LYS A 7 4.26 -7.30 1.24
C LYS A 7 4.54 -7.35 -0.26
N SER A 8 5.71 -7.85 -0.63
CA SER A 8 5.99 -8.28 -2.00
C SER A 8 5.33 -9.64 -2.22
N VAL A 9 4.49 -9.76 -3.23
CA VAL A 9 3.72 -10.96 -3.54
C VAL A 9 4.07 -11.41 -4.96
N PRO A 10 4.86 -12.48 -5.11
CA PRO A 10 5.17 -13.01 -6.44
C PRO A 10 3.97 -13.74 -7.03
N GLU A 11 3.91 -13.79 -8.36
CA GLU A 11 2.87 -14.48 -9.14
C GLU A 11 1.41 -14.12 -8.74
N PHE A 12 1.19 -12.90 -8.24
CA PHE A 12 -0.13 -12.36 -7.96
C PHE A 12 -0.91 -12.24 -9.26
N ARG A 13 -1.78 -13.22 -9.52
CA ARG A 13 -2.54 -13.33 -10.78
C ARG A 13 -1.65 -13.36 -12.04
N GLY A 14 -0.42 -13.84 -11.91
CA GLY A 14 0.52 -13.99 -13.02
C GLY A 14 1.57 -12.88 -13.14
N GLU A 15 1.60 -11.92 -12.22
CA GLU A 15 2.65 -10.89 -12.14
C GLU A 15 3.15 -10.68 -10.71
N ASP A 16 4.37 -10.19 -10.56
CA ASP A 16 4.89 -9.81 -9.25
C ASP A 16 4.34 -8.44 -8.86
N VAL A 17 3.87 -8.30 -7.62
CA VAL A 17 3.30 -7.03 -7.11
C VAL A 17 3.82 -6.68 -5.72
N VAL A 18 3.76 -5.40 -5.37
CA VAL A 18 3.67 -5.00 -3.96
C VAL A 18 2.20 -4.87 -3.61
N LEU A 19 1.73 -5.60 -2.60
CA LEU A 19 0.38 -5.47 -2.08
C LEU A 19 0.38 -4.62 -0.81
N LEU A 20 -0.36 -3.51 -0.82
CA LEU A 20 -0.79 -2.78 0.37
C LEU A 20 -2.26 -3.15 0.64
N ALA A 21 -2.51 -3.90 1.70
CA ALA A 21 -3.84 -4.25 2.16
C ALA A 21 -4.16 -3.47 3.43
N ALA A 22 -5.25 -2.72 3.42
CA ALA A 22 -5.65 -1.90 4.55
C ALA A 22 -7.16 -2.00 4.81
N ASP A 23 -7.54 -1.75 6.06
CA ASP A 23 -8.92 -1.38 6.36
C ASP A 23 -9.16 0.10 6.03
N ARG A 24 -10.39 0.58 6.20
CA ARG A 24 -10.73 1.97 5.87
C ARG A 24 -9.88 2.97 6.65
N ALA A 25 -9.74 2.76 7.96
CA ALA A 25 -8.98 3.67 8.81
C ALA A 25 -7.48 3.67 8.47
N GLY A 26 -6.94 2.51 8.08
CA GLY A 26 -5.56 2.35 7.63
C GLY A 26 -5.30 3.04 6.30
N LEU A 27 -6.20 2.86 5.34
CA LEU A 27 -6.07 3.52 4.03
C LEU A 27 -6.17 5.04 4.16
N ASP A 28 -7.11 5.55 4.98
CA ASP A 28 -7.23 6.99 5.24
C ASP A 28 -5.95 7.55 5.90
N ALA A 29 -5.39 6.83 6.88
CA ALA A 29 -4.14 7.23 7.55
C ALA A 29 -2.94 7.22 6.59
N PHE A 30 -2.84 6.19 5.74
CA PHE A 30 -1.81 6.09 4.70
C PHE A 30 -1.90 7.26 3.72
N SER A 31 -3.09 7.53 3.17
CA SER A 31 -3.31 8.65 2.24
C SER A 31 -2.98 9.99 2.88
N ALA A 32 -3.39 10.22 4.14
CA ALA A 32 -3.10 11.45 4.85
C ALA A 32 -1.59 11.65 5.05
N ALA A 33 -0.85 10.60 5.40
CA ALA A 33 0.60 10.67 5.53
C ALA A 33 1.28 10.95 4.18
N LEU A 34 0.85 10.29 3.09
CA LEU A 34 1.40 10.55 1.76
C LEU A 34 1.08 11.97 1.27
N THR A 35 -0.13 12.48 1.51
CA THR A 35 -0.48 13.89 1.22
C THR A 35 0.41 14.86 2.01
N LEU A 36 0.72 14.53 3.27
CA LEU A 36 1.65 15.34 4.06
C LEU A 36 3.06 15.36 3.47
N ALA A 37 3.53 14.22 2.94
CA ALA A 37 4.82 14.14 2.26
C ALA A 37 4.83 14.97 0.98
N GLN A 38 3.78 14.91 0.15
CA GLN A 38 3.65 15.80 -1.03
C GLN A 38 3.77 17.28 -0.67
N GLN A 39 3.23 17.69 0.47
CA GLN A 39 3.28 19.10 0.89
C GLN A 39 4.63 19.52 1.50
N ARG A 40 5.37 18.58 2.12
CA ARG A 40 6.53 18.88 2.96
C ARG A 40 7.84 18.29 2.45
N GLY A 41 7.80 17.49 1.38
CA GLY A 41 8.91 16.69 0.88
C GLY A 41 9.06 15.34 1.58
N SER A 42 8.58 15.18 2.83
CA SER A 42 8.59 13.89 3.51
C SER A 42 7.59 13.81 4.67
N SER A 43 7.25 12.58 5.07
CA SER A 43 6.43 12.29 6.25
C SER A 43 6.67 10.88 6.77
N GLN A 44 6.14 10.56 7.95
CA GLN A 44 6.18 9.22 8.52
C GLN A 44 4.84 8.84 9.14
N LEU A 45 4.51 7.55 9.06
CA LEU A 45 3.35 6.93 9.70
C LEU A 45 3.82 5.67 10.45
N GLN A 46 3.73 5.69 11.77
CA GLN A 46 3.93 4.50 12.59
C GLN A 46 2.66 3.65 12.59
N HIS A 47 2.78 2.39 12.21
CA HIS A 47 1.71 1.41 12.27
C HIS A 47 2.18 0.09 12.89
N GLY A 48 1.68 -0.23 14.09
CA GLY A 48 2.17 -1.39 14.83
C GLY A 48 3.69 -1.31 15.05
N ARG A 49 4.41 -2.34 14.60
CA ARG A 49 5.89 -2.39 14.65
C ARG A 49 6.57 -1.78 13.42
N ARG A 50 5.81 -1.39 12.40
CA ARG A 50 6.35 -0.95 11.11
C ARG A 50 6.22 0.56 10.92
N VAL A 51 7.28 1.19 10.45
CA VAL A 51 7.31 2.60 10.07
C VAL A 51 7.11 2.70 8.56
N HIS A 52 6.11 3.46 8.12
CA HIS A 52 6.00 3.88 6.74
C HIS A 52 6.65 5.25 6.61
N GLU A 53 7.73 5.35 5.86
CA GLU A 53 8.44 6.59 5.57
C GLU A 53 8.17 7.00 4.13
N PHE A 54 7.69 8.22 3.96
CA PHE A 54 7.35 8.79 2.65
C PHE A 54 8.35 9.89 2.32
N VAL A 55 8.94 9.83 1.14
CA VAL A 55 9.90 10.82 0.64
C VAL A 55 9.50 11.17 -0.78
N ILE A 56 9.37 12.47 -1.04
CA ILE A 56 9.06 13.01 -2.36
C ILE A 56 10.36 13.43 -3.04
N GLU A 57 10.69 12.75 -4.14
CA GLU A 57 11.93 12.92 -4.88
C GLU A 57 11.61 12.94 -6.38
N ALA A 58 12.26 13.84 -7.12
CA ALA A 58 12.04 13.94 -8.56
C ALA A 58 12.34 12.61 -9.26
N THR A 59 11.43 12.18 -10.15
CA THR A 59 11.52 10.94 -10.94
C THR A 59 11.48 9.62 -10.15
N ALA A 60 11.19 9.65 -8.85
CA ALA A 60 11.12 8.44 -8.04
C ALA A 60 9.77 7.71 -8.21
N ALA A 61 9.79 6.38 -8.22
CA ALA A 61 8.59 5.54 -8.23
C ALA A 61 8.86 4.20 -7.53
N ASN A 62 9.61 4.23 -6.42
CA ASN A 62 10.15 3.04 -5.77
C ASN A 62 9.53 2.77 -4.40
N ILE A 63 9.43 1.49 -4.05
CA ILE A 63 9.12 1.04 -2.70
C ILE A 63 10.30 0.22 -2.18
N GLU A 64 10.70 0.45 -0.93
CA GLU A 64 11.67 -0.40 -0.25
C GLU A 64 10.98 -1.10 0.93
N LEU A 65 11.12 -2.43 0.98
CA LEU A 65 10.49 -3.26 2.00
C LEU A 65 11.57 -3.82 2.93
N SER A 66 11.41 -3.54 4.21
CA SER A 66 12.14 -4.19 5.32
C SER A 66 11.16 -4.58 6.42
N ASP A 67 11.61 -5.37 7.39
CA ASP A 67 10.75 -5.94 8.42
C ASP A 67 10.08 -4.87 9.31
N ASP A 68 10.82 -3.82 9.67
CA ASP A 68 10.38 -2.74 10.55
C ASP A 68 10.11 -1.43 9.81
N ARG A 69 10.41 -1.35 8.50
CA ARG A 69 10.22 -0.12 7.70
C ARG A 69 9.77 -0.39 6.28
N VAL A 70 8.88 0.45 5.78
CA VAL A 70 8.56 0.60 4.35
C VAL A 70 8.90 2.02 3.92
N THR A 71 9.79 2.15 2.95
CA THR A 71 10.13 3.46 2.37
C THR A 71 9.41 3.63 1.04
N TRP A 72 8.63 4.70 0.91
CA TRP A 72 7.93 5.10 -0.29
C TRP A 72 8.68 6.29 -0.89
N ARG A 73 9.51 6.05 -1.92
CA ARG A 73 10.19 7.13 -2.66
C ARG A 73 9.45 7.39 -3.95
N LEU A 74 8.76 8.51 -4.00
CA LEU A 74 7.80 8.81 -5.05
C LEU A 74 8.04 10.21 -5.58
N ASP A 75 7.80 10.45 -6.85
CA ASP A 75 7.62 11.81 -7.36
C ASP A 75 6.20 12.31 -7.07
N ASP A 76 5.97 13.60 -7.32
CA ASP A 76 4.68 14.23 -7.08
C ASP A 76 3.55 13.55 -7.88
N ALA A 77 3.82 13.12 -9.11
CA ALA A 77 2.83 12.51 -9.98
C ALA A 77 2.41 11.13 -9.46
N LYS A 78 3.38 10.28 -9.10
CA LYS A 78 3.12 8.93 -8.58
C LYS A 78 2.48 8.98 -7.20
N ALA A 79 2.92 9.89 -6.34
CA ALA A 79 2.25 10.13 -5.06
C ALA A 79 0.79 10.58 -5.25
N GLY A 80 0.53 11.45 -6.24
CA GLY A 80 -0.81 11.92 -6.57
C GLY A 80 -1.71 10.79 -7.06
N GLU A 81 -1.20 9.94 -7.95
CA GLU A 81 -1.90 8.76 -8.45
C GLU A 81 -2.31 7.80 -7.31
N ILE A 82 -1.38 7.51 -6.39
CA ILE A 82 -1.64 6.64 -5.24
C ILE A 82 -2.72 7.25 -4.33
N ILE A 83 -2.66 8.55 -4.05
CA ILE A 83 -3.66 9.26 -3.24
C ILE A 83 -5.03 9.21 -3.91
N GLU A 84 -5.10 9.50 -5.20
CA GLU A 84 -6.36 9.50 -5.96
C GLU A 84 -7.03 8.12 -5.89
N LYS A 85 -6.28 7.05 -6.19
CA LYS A 85 -6.82 5.67 -6.13
C LYS A 85 -7.24 5.28 -4.72
N ALA A 86 -6.48 5.67 -3.70
CA ALA A 86 -6.85 5.41 -2.31
C ALA A 86 -8.15 6.15 -1.92
N GLN A 87 -8.33 7.40 -2.38
CA GLN A 87 -9.56 8.16 -2.18
C GLN A 87 -10.76 7.56 -2.91
N VAL A 88 -10.56 7.06 -4.13
CA VAL A 88 -11.61 6.34 -4.89
C VAL A 88 -12.06 5.09 -4.13
N LEU A 89 -11.13 4.27 -3.63
CA LEU A 89 -11.44 3.10 -2.82
C LEU A 89 -12.20 3.49 -1.54
N ALA A 90 -11.70 4.48 -0.80
CA ALA A 90 -12.35 4.99 0.39
C ALA A 90 -13.76 5.56 0.11
N GLY A 91 -13.96 6.18 -1.05
CA GLY A 91 -15.24 6.74 -1.49
C GLY A 91 -16.30 5.70 -1.88
N ASN A 92 -15.92 4.43 -2.07
CA ASN A 92 -16.80 3.38 -2.61
C ASN A 92 -17.79 2.78 -1.58
N GLY A 93 -18.28 3.59 -0.63
CA GLY A 93 -19.29 3.16 0.35
C GLY A 93 -18.84 2.02 1.27
N GLY A 94 -17.53 1.85 1.49
CA GLY A 94 -16.96 0.79 2.33
C GLY A 94 -16.93 -0.60 1.68
N ARG A 95 -17.26 -0.71 0.39
CA ARG A 95 -17.18 -1.98 -0.34
C ARG A 95 -15.71 -2.41 -0.51
N PRO A 96 -15.39 -3.70 -0.28
CA PRO A 96 -14.07 -4.22 -0.60
C PRO A 96 -13.71 -4.00 -2.08
N GLY A 97 -12.45 -3.66 -2.33
CA GLY A 97 -11.95 -3.40 -3.68
C GLY A 97 -10.45 -3.13 -3.69
N HIS A 98 -9.85 -3.13 -4.89
CA HIS A 98 -8.45 -2.77 -5.08
C HIS A 98 -8.25 -1.96 -6.37
N HIS A 99 -7.13 -1.23 -6.41
CA HIS A 99 -6.63 -0.54 -7.58
C HIS A 99 -5.16 -0.86 -7.81
N TYR A 100 -4.77 -0.89 -9.08
CA TYR A 100 -3.40 -1.06 -9.53
C TYR A 100 -2.77 0.31 -9.79
N VAL A 101 -1.52 0.46 -9.37
CA VAL A 101 -0.62 1.58 -9.67
C VAL A 101 0.56 0.97 -10.39
N ASP A 102 0.68 1.25 -11.68
CA ASP A 102 1.71 0.68 -12.55
C ASP A 102 2.92 1.60 -12.66
N ASP A 103 3.91 1.21 -13.45
CA ASP A 103 5.16 1.94 -13.69
C ASP A 103 5.98 2.22 -12.41
N MET A 104 5.98 1.27 -11.48
CA MET A 104 6.86 1.30 -10.30
C MET A 104 8.25 0.79 -10.66
N SER A 105 9.30 1.38 -10.08
CA SER A 105 10.69 1.02 -10.38
C SER A 105 11.19 -0.20 -9.59
N GLY A 106 10.47 -0.62 -8.56
CA GLY A 106 10.86 -1.73 -7.70
C GLY A 106 10.09 -1.78 -6.38
N PRO A 107 10.07 -2.95 -5.69
CA PRO A 107 10.65 -4.23 -6.09
C PRO A 107 9.82 -4.97 -7.17
N ALA A 108 8.65 -4.45 -7.53
CA ALA A 108 7.74 -4.98 -8.53
C ALA A 108 7.22 -3.81 -9.41
N PRO A 109 6.81 -4.05 -10.67
CA PRO A 109 6.33 -3.00 -11.57
C PRO A 109 4.98 -2.42 -11.16
N THR A 110 4.24 -3.13 -10.30
CA THR A 110 2.87 -2.79 -9.92
C THR A 110 2.68 -2.81 -8.40
N LEU A 111 2.05 -1.76 -7.88
CA LEU A 111 1.52 -1.66 -6.54
C LEU A 111 0.00 -1.91 -6.57
N VAL A 112 -0.47 -2.84 -5.76
CA VAL A 112 -1.90 -3.09 -5.53
C VAL A 112 -2.30 -2.41 -4.22
N LEU A 113 -3.14 -1.38 -4.32
CA LEU A 113 -3.82 -0.77 -3.17
C LEU A 113 -5.13 -1.50 -2.93
N SER A 114 -5.31 -2.08 -1.76
CA SER A 114 -6.46 -2.90 -1.42
C SER A 114 -7.17 -2.38 -0.17
N LEU A 115 -8.49 -2.19 -0.28
CA LEU A 115 -9.38 -1.85 0.81
C LEU A 115 -10.22 -3.07 1.18
N ASN A 116 -10.08 -3.56 2.41
CA ASN A 116 -10.84 -4.69 2.94
C ASN A 116 -10.79 -5.97 2.08
N GLU A 117 -9.91 -6.03 1.07
CA GLU A 117 -9.52 -7.25 0.39
C GLU A 117 -8.14 -7.67 0.89
N TYR A 118 -7.92 -8.99 0.97
CA TYR A 118 -6.64 -9.59 1.34
C TYR A 118 -6.16 -9.35 2.79
N LEU A 119 -7.00 -8.79 3.67
CA LEU A 119 -6.71 -8.70 5.12
C LEU A 119 -6.83 -10.04 5.85
N SER A 120 -7.60 -10.97 5.30
CA SER A 120 -7.79 -12.32 5.80
C SER A 120 -8.05 -13.25 4.61
N PRO A 121 -7.91 -14.58 4.77
CA PRO A 121 -8.29 -15.54 3.75
C PRO A 121 -9.72 -15.28 3.28
N SER A 122 -9.87 -14.92 2.02
CA SER A 122 -11.15 -14.68 1.34
C SER A 122 -11.39 -15.80 0.33
N TRP A 123 -12.59 -15.88 -0.26
CA TRP A 123 -12.85 -16.85 -1.33
C TRP A 123 -11.87 -16.72 -2.52
N LEU A 124 -11.32 -15.52 -2.76
CA LEU A 124 -10.27 -15.29 -3.76
C LEU A 124 -8.92 -15.92 -3.40
N THR A 125 -8.67 -16.18 -2.12
CA THR A 125 -7.47 -16.82 -1.59
C THR A 125 -7.78 -18.18 -0.93
N ALA A 126 -9.01 -18.69 -1.08
CA ALA A 126 -9.44 -19.94 -0.47
C ALA A 126 -8.64 -21.11 -1.03
N GLY A 127 -8.08 -21.93 -0.14
CA GLY A 127 -7.18 -23.03 -0.50
C GLY A 127 -5.75 -22.61 -0.85
N LYS A 128 -5.41 -21.31 -0.73
CA LYS A 128 -4.04 -20.80 -0.80
C LYS A 128 -3.57 -20.41 0.61
N GLU A 129 -2.26 -20.39 0.80
CA GLU A 129 -1.68 -19.85 2.03
C GLU A 129 -2.09 -18.36 2.19
N PRO A 130 -2.36 -17.90 3.42
CA PRO A 130 -2.64 -16.50 3.69
C PRO A 130 -1.50 -15.61 3.16
N ILE A 131 -1.85 -14.49 2.53
CA ILE A 131 -0.83 -13.55 2.02
C ILE A 131 -0.04 -12.94 3.19
N PHE A 132 -0.74 -12.65 4.28
CA PHE A 132 -0.19 -12.15 5.53
C PHE A 132 -0.44 -13.18 6.63
N ASP A 133 0.60 -13.46 7.42
CA ASP A 133 0.45 -14.22 8.65
C ASP A 133 -0.41 -13.42 9.65
N ASP A 134 -1.11 -14.10 10.56
CA ASP A 134 -1.99 -13.43 11.52
C ASP A 134 -1.25 -12.39 12.38
N ASP A 135 0.05 -12.62 12.64
CA ASP A 135 0.96 -11.73 13.38
C ASP A 135 1.80 -10.80 12.49
N ALA A 136 1.63 -10.84 11.17
CA ALA A 136 2.37 -9.95 10.27
C ALA A 136 1.89 -8.49 10.45
N PRO A 137 2.82 -7.54 10.73
CA PRO A 137 2.50 -6.13 10.90
C PRO A 137 1.95 -5.49 9.63
#